data_AF-A0A376TMR3-F1
#
_entry.id   AF-A0A376TMR3-F1
#
_cell.length_a   1.000
_cell.length_b   1.000
_cell.length_c   1.000
_cell.angle_alpha   90.00
_cell.angle_beta   90.00
_cell.angle_gamma   90.00
#
_symmetry.space_group_name_H-M   'P 1'
#
loop_
_entity.id
_entity.type
_entity.pdbx_description
1 polymer ?
#
loop_
_entity_poly.entity_id
_entity_poly.type
_entity_poly.pdbx_seq_one_letter_code
_entity_poly.pdbx_strand_id
1 'polypeptide(L)' 'MIEFVYPHMQLVAGVDEVGRGPLVGAVVTAAVILDPARPIAGLNDSKKLSEKRRLALW' A
#
# COMPACT_ATOMS: atom_id res chain seq x y z
N MET A 1 14.91 -15.57 3.39
CA MET A 1 13.59 -14.94 3.23
C MET A 1 12.66 -16.06 2.80
N ILE A 2 11.59 -16.33 3.54
CA ILE A 2 10.65 -17.41 3.19
C ILE A 2 9.84 -16.89 1.99
N GLU A 3 9.78 -17.62 0.89
CA GLU A 3 8.91 -17.25 -0.23
C GLU A 3 7.46 -17.35 0.22
N PHE A 4 6.73 -16.25 0.10
CA PHE A 4 5.30 -16.23 0.35
C PHE A 4 4.58 -16.79 -0.89
N VAL A 5 3.95 -17.94 -0.74
CA VAL A 5 3.12 -18.54 -1.80
C VAL A 5 1.72 -17.93 -1.71
N TYR A 6 1.33 -17.16 -2.73
CA TYR A 6 -0.03 -16.64 -2.81
C TYR A 6 -1.02 -17.79 -3.03
N PRO A 7 -2.19 -17.80 -2.36
CA PRO A 7 -3.26 -18.74 -2.69
C PRO A 7 -3.75 -18.49 -4.12
N HIS A 8 -4.27 -19.52 -4.79
CA HIS A 8 -4.87 -19.39 -6.12
C HIS A 8 -6.17 -18.56 -6.04
N MET A 9 -6.01 -17.23 -6.12
CA MET A 9 -7.09 -16.25 -6.16
C MET A 9 -6.94 -15.36 -7.40
N GLN A 10 -8.07 -14.98 -7.98
CA GLN A 10 -8.08 -14.07 -9.13
C GLN A 10 -7.72 -12.63 -8.75
N LEU A 11 -7.97 -12.23 -7.51
CA LEU A 11 -7.72 -10.88 -7.01
C LEU A 11 -7.03 -10.97 -5.65
N VAL A 12 -5.93 -10.23 -5.48
CA VAL A 12 -5.18 -10.12 -4.22
C VAL A 12 -5.13 -8.65 -3.84
N ALA A 13 -5.59 -8.33 -2.63
CA ALA A 13 -5.53 -6.98 -2.08
C ALA A 13 -4.39 -6.86 -1.07
N GLY A 14 -3.56 -5.82 -1.20
CA GLY A 14 -2.70 -5.35 -0.12
C GLY A 14 -3.47 -4.42 0.80
N VAL A 15 -3.28 -4.54 2.12
CA VAL A 15 -3.97 -3.73 3.13
C VAL A 15 -2.93 -3.05 4.03
N ASP A 16 -3.16 -1.79 4.37
CA ASP A 16 -2.29 -1.03 5.29
C ASP A 16 -3.11 0.01 6.08
N GLU A 17 -2.56 0.44 7.22
CA GLU A 17 -3.13 1.47 8.09
C GLU A 17 -2.19 2.64 8.37
N VAL A 18 -2.78 3.80 8.64
CA VAL A 18 -2.06 4.99 9.12
C VAL A 18 -2.79 5.58 10.32
N GLY A 19 -2.02 6.05 11.30
CA GLY A 19 -2.57 6.78 12.46
C GLY A 19 -2.88 5.91 13.68
N ARG A 20 -2.28 4.71 13.81
CA ARG A 20 -2.49 3.83 14.99
C ARG A 20 -1.89 4.36 16.31
N GLY A 21 -0.87 5.21 16.23
CA GLY A 21 -0.08 5.68 17.40
C GLY A 21 -0.49 7.01 18.06
N PRO A 22 -1.04 8.01 17.35
CA PRO A 22 -1.45 9.29 17.96
C PRO A 22 -2.54 9.16 19.04
N LEU A 23 -2.56 10.11 19.99
CA LEU A 23 -3.57 10.20 21.06
C LEU A 23 -4.93 10.73 20.57
N VAL A 24 -4.93 11.51 19.48
CA VAL A 24 -6.11 12.12 18.89
C VAL A 24 -5.98 12.05 17.37
N GLY A 25 -7.09 11.80 16.69
CA GLY A 25 -7.17 11.60 15.24
C GLY A 25 -7.72 10.22 14.90
N ALA A 26 -8.33 10.10 13.72
CA ALA A 26 -8.84 8.82 13.25
C ALA A 26 -7.71 7.91 12.75
N VAL A 27 -7.89 6.61 12.90
CA VAL A 27 -7.13 5.61 12.14
C VAL A 27 -7.76 5.51 10.75
N VAL A 28 -6.94 5.52 9.71
CA VAL A 28 -7.38 5.32 8.32
C VAL A 28 -6.75 4.06 7.78
N THR A 29 -7.54 3.22 7.11
CA THR A 29 -7.09 2.00 6.46
C THR A 29 -7.40 2.04 4.96
N ALA A 30 -6.60 1.34 4.16
CA ALA A 30 -6.83 1.19 2.73
C ALA A 30 -6.58 -0.26 2.28
N ALA A 31 -7.33 -0.69 1.27
CA ALA A 31 -7.13 -1.96 0.58
C ALA A 31 -7.00 -1.68 -0.92
N VAL A 32 -5.95 -2.20 -1.56
CA VAL A 32 -5.65 -1.96 -2.97
C VAL A 32 -5.39 -3.28 -3.68
N ILE A 33 -6.12 -3.51 -4.76
CA ILE A 33 -5.82 -4.56 -5.74
C ILE A 33 -5.08 -3.88 -6.89
N LEU A 34 -3.85 -4.29 -7.17
CA LEU A 34 -3.06 -3.78 -8.29
C LEU A 34 -3.26 -4.67 -9.50
N ASP A 35 -3.34 -4.04 -10.67
CA ASP A 35 -3.31 -4.75 -11.94
C ASP A 35 -1.85 -5.18 -12.24
N PRO A 36 -1.55 -6.49 -12.32
CA PRO A 36 -0.20 -6.97 -12.57
C PRO A 36 0.35 -6.56 -13.94
N ALA A 37 -0.51 -6.22 -14.90
CA ALA A 37 -0.10 -5.73 -16.22
C ALA A 37 0.26 -4.24 -16.22
N ARG A 38 -0.04 -3.51 -15.13
CA ARG A 38 0.20 -2.06 -15.02
C ARG A 38 0.94 -1.72 -13.72
N PRO A 39 2.23 -2.10 -13.60
CA PRO A 39 3.01 -1.77 -12.41
C PRO A 39 3.20 -0.26 -12.27
N ILE A 40 3.03 0.26 -11.06
CA ILE A 40 3.24 1.67 -10.73
C ILE A 40 4.74 1.89 -10.46
N ALA A 41 5.43 2.55 -11.37
CA ALA A 41 6.86 2.84 -11.23
C ALA A 41 7.13 3.71 -9.98
N GLY A 42 8.09 3.30 -9.16
CA GLY A 42 8.46 4.04 -7.95
C GLY A 42 7.51 3.84 -6.76
N LEU A 43 6.50 2.96 -6.87
CA LEU A 43 5.71 2.51 -5.73
C LEU A 43 6.64 1.82 -4.72
N ASN A 44 6.82 2.46 -3.56
CA ASN A 44 7.70 2.00 -2.48
C ASN A 44 7.13 2.49 -1.14
N ASP A 45 7.71 2.07 -0.01
CA ASP A 45 7.25 2.45 1.32
C ASP A 45 7.03 3.98 1.40
N SER A 46 5.78 4.36 1.67
CA SER A 46 5.31 5.75 1.74
C SER A 46 6.16 6.61 2.68
N LYS A 47 6.80 6.01 3.69
CA LYS A 47 7.70 6.70 4.63
C LYS A 47 8.99 7.23 4.00
N LYS A 48 9.35 6.77 2.79
CA LYS A 48 10.52 7.26 2.03
C LYS A 48 10.17 8.28 0.95
N LEU A 49 8.88 8.55 0.72
CA LEU A 49 8.40 9.47 -0.31
C LEU A 49 8.06 10.83 0.31
N SER A 50 8.42 11.92 -0.38
CA SER A 50 7.89 13.24 -0.02
C SER A 50 6.39 13.31 -0.31
N GLU A 51 5.67 14.19 0.41
CA GLU A 51 4.22 14.35 0.21
C GLU A 51 3.85 14.60 -1.25
N LYS A 52 4.60 15.47 -1.93
CA LYS A 52 4.42 15.77 -3.36
C LYS A 52 4.63 14.53 -4.26
N ARG A 53 5.62 13.68 -3.96
CA ARG A 53 5.86 12.44 -4.72
C ARG A 53 4.77 11.40 -4.45
N ARG A 54 4.28 11.31 -3.21
CA ARG A 54 3.19 10.41 -2.84
C ARG A 54 1.89 10.79 -3.54
N LEU A 55 1.55 12.09 -3.63
CA LEU A 55 0.34 12.57 -4.31
C LEU A 55 0.36 12.32 -5.83
N ALA A 56 1.54 12.26 -6.46
CA ALA A 56 1.67 11.97 -7.88
C ALA A 56 1.49 10.48 -8.26
N LEU A 57 1.33 9.60 -7.27
CA LEU A 57 1.09 8.17 -7.47
C LEU A 57 -0.39 7.78 -7.46
N TRP A 58 -1.29 8.74 -7.20
CA TRP A 58 -2.74 8.59 -7.29
C TRP A 58 -3.21 8.93 -8.72
#